data_AF-A0AAF0BKL8-F1
#
_entry.id   AF-A0AAF0BKL8-F1
#
_cell.length_a   1.000
_cell.length_b   1.000
_cell.length_c   1.000
_cell.angle_alpha   90.00
_cell.angle_beta   90.00
_cell.angle_gamma   90.00
#
_symmetry.space_group_name_H-M   'P 1'
#
loop_
_entity.id
_entity.type
_entity.pdbx_description
1 polymer ?
#
loop_
_entity_poly.entity_id
_entity_poly.type
_entity_poly.pdbx_seq_one_letter_code
_entity_poly.pdbx_strand_id
1 'polypeptide(L)'
;MTEYIGWHGTDEANKMAILSDGFHVEPFNFSQGKFPNDLGQGAYFFADFNGESGSKMAKQYIKHYKRGNKLIKVLIKSEEDAVLDLDDSDNIVFLKNFYAQYEQAFDKCCNQMVAAYKRTHKGKKLRILDRGNFDGILIEMLIEELKKRDKEIEIVLKQTFLTVNMGTFVRKMSMIPNCQEICVRNIDTIQILEEQ
;
A
#
# COMPACT_ATOMS: atom_id res chain seq x y z
N MET A 1 18.14 -12.02 1.35
CA MET A 1 16.86 -12.30 2.03
C MET A 1 16.64 -11.38 3.22
N THR A 2 15.56 -10.60 3.15
CA THR A 2 15.04 -9.74 4.22
C THR A 2 13.74 -10.34 4.76
N GLU A 3 13.45 -10.09 6.03
CA GLU A 3 12.27 -10.61 6.72
C GLU A 3 11.53 -9.48 7.45
N TYR A 4 10.21 -9.49 7.34
CA TYR A 4 9.34 -8.51 8.00
C TYR A 4 8.20 -9.21 8.74
N ILE A 5 7.88 -8.73 9.94
CA ILE A 5 6.64 -9.10 10.62
C ILE A 5 5.59 -8.03 10.31
N GLY A 6 4.46 -8.48 9.77
CA GLY A 6 3.36 -7.62 9.35
C GLY A 6 2.06 -7.96 10.08
N TRP A 7 1.25 -6.94 10.34
CA TRP A 7 -0.12 -7.10 10.82
C TRP A 7 -1.11 -6.54 9.81
N HIS A 8 -2.02 -7.40 9.35
CA HIS A 8 -3.13 -7.03 8.49
C HIS A 8 -4.41 -6.89 9.31
N GLY A 9 -5.07 -5.74 9.20
CA GLY A 9 -6.36 -5.51 9.83
C GLY A 9 -7.52 -5.72 8.86
N THR A 10 -8.50 -6.54 9.25
CA THR A 10 -9.62 -6.91 8.39
C THR A 10 -10.91 -7.19 9.17
N ASP A 11 -11.98 -7.63 8.48
CA ASP A 11 -13.21 -8.15 9.07
C ASP A 11 -13.20 -9.70 9.14
N GLU A 12 -14.19 -10.29 9.81
CA GLU A 12 -14.24 -11.73 10.03
C GLU A 12 -14.33 -12.53 8.72
N ALA A 13 -15.17 -12.10 7.78
CA ALA A 13 -15.38 -12.82 6.54
C ALA A 13 -14.10 -12.85 5.69
N ASN A 14 -13.43 -11.70 5.58
CA ASN A 14 -12.16 -11.60 4.89
C ASN A 14 -11.03 -12.35 5.61
N LYS A 15 -11.01 -12.37 6.95
CA LYS A 15 -10.05 -13.19 7.71
C LYS A 15 -10.23 -14.67 7.35
N MET A 16 -11.45 -15.18 7.38
CA MET A 16 -11.72 -16.59 7.04
C MET A 16 -11.31 -16.92 5.60
N ALA A 17 -11.57 -16.02 4.64
CA ALA A 17 -11.14 -16.20 3.26
C ALA A 17 -9.61 -16.24 3.14
N ILE A 18 -8.89 -15.31 3.80
CA ILE A 18 -7.42 -15.26 3.78
C ILE A 18 -6.80 -16.52 4.42
N LEU A 19 -7.41 -17.05 5.48
CA LEU A 19 -6.92 -18.27 6.12
C LEU A 19 -7.15 -19.52 5.28
N SER A 20 -8.23 -19.55 4.50
CA SER A 20 -8.55 -20.66 3.60
C SER A 20 -7.68 -20.62 2.33
N ASP A 21 -7.62 -19.45 1.68
CA ASP A 21 -7.19 -19.33 0.29
C ASP A 21 -5.90 -18.51 0.15
N GLY A 22 -5.38 -17.97 1.24
CA GLY A 22 -4.27 -17.02 1.24
C GLY A 22 -4.71 -15.58 0.90
N PHE A 23 -3.74 -14.66 0.89
CA PHE A 23 -4.00 -13.30 0.43
C PHE A 23 -4.28 -13.30 -1.07
N HIS A 24 -5.24 -12.48 -1.52
CA HIS A 24 -5.50 -12.30 -2.94
C HIS A 24 -5.16 -10.87 -3.37
N VAL A 25 -4.29 -10.74 -4.36
CA VAL A 25 -3.93 -9.46 -4.98
C VAL A 25 -4.21 -9.56 -6.47
N GLU A 26 -5.22 -8.82 -6.93
CA GLU A 26 -5.47 -8.68 -8.36
C GLU A 26 -4.34 -7.89 -9.02
N PRO A 27 -3.87 -8.29 -10.22
CA PRO A 27 -2.95 -7.49 -11.02
C PRO A 27 -3.52 -6.09 -11.27
N PHE A 28 -2.67 -5.08 -11.15
CA PHE A 28 -3.09 -3.72 -11.40
C PHE A 28 -3.38 -3.48 -12.89
N ASN A 29 -4.46 -2.75 -13.19
CA ASN A 29 -4.85 -2.45 -14.56
C ASN A 29 -5.26 -0.98 -14.71
N PHE A 30 -4.41 -0.22 -15.41
CA PHE A 30 -4.60 1.21 -15.70
C PHE A 30 -5.91 1.55 -16.43
N SER A 31 -6.56 0.58 -17.09
CA SER A 31 -7.79 0.80 -17.86
C SER A 31 -9.09 0.66 -17.04
N GLN A 32 -9.05 0.01 -15.88
CA GLN A 32 -10.26 -0.35 -15.12
C GLN A 32 -10.82 0.80 -14.26
N GLY A 33 -10.12 1.93 -14.16
CA GLY A 33 -10.54 3.05 -13.31
C GLY A 33 -10.50 2.73 -11.81
N LYS A 34 -9.91 1.60 -11.41
CA LYS A 34 -9.57 1.28 -10.02
C LYS A 34 -8.22 1.92 -9.73
N PHE A 35 -8.17 2.77 -8.71
CA PHE A 35 -6.94 3.44 -8.31
C PHE A 35 -6.17 2.57 -7.32
N PRO A 36 -4.83 2.50 -7.44
CA PRO A 36 -4.01 1.85 -6.42
C PRO A 36 -4.05 2.68 -5.13
N ASN A 37 -3.65 2.07 -4.01
CA ASN A 37 -3.44 2.80 -2.77
C ASN A 37 -2.10 3.56 -2.83
N ASP A 38 -1.79 4.30 -1.77
CA ASP A 38 -0.66 5.24 -1.73
C ASP A 38 0.71 4.56 -2.03
N LEU A 39 0.86 3.25 -1.74
CA LEU A 39 2.07 2.46 -2.04
C LEU A 39 1.90 1.48 -3.22
N GLY A 40 0.89 1.69 -4.07
CA GLY A 40 0.57 0.81 -5.19
C GLY A 40 -0.55 -0.21 -4.90
N GLN A 41 -0.55 -1.29 -5.68
CA GLN A 41 -1.44 -2.43 -5.60
C GLN A 41 -0.73 -3.57 -4.85
N GLY A 42 -1.38 -4.09 -3.80
CA GLY A 42 -0.81 -5.14 -2.98
C GLY A 42 -1.64 -5.43 -1.73
N ALA A 43 -1.20 -6.42 -0.96
CA ALA A 43 -1.66 -6.68 0.39
C ALA A 43 -0.91 -5.77 1.37
N TYR A 44 -1.67 -5.06 2.22
CA TYR A 44 -1.13 -4.03 3.11
C TYR A 44 -0.99 -4.54 4.53
N PHE A 45 0.16 -4.28 5.13
CA PHE A 45 0.50 -4.63 6.51
C PHE A 45 1.13 -3.44 7.22
N PHE A 46 0.99 -3.41 8.55
CA PHE A 46 1.76 -2.52 9.41
C PHE A 46 2.89 -3.31 10.08
N ALA A 47 4.08 -2.75 10.16
CA ALA A 47 5.19 -3.30 10.95
C ALA A 47 5.33 -2.58 12.30
N ASP A 48 6.12 -3.15 13.21
CA ASP A 48 6.54 -2.43 14.42
C ASP A 48 7.37 -1.20 14.03
N PHE A 49 7.14 -0.06 14.71
CA PHE A 49 7.80 1.20 14.38
C PHE A 49 8.01 2.06 15.63
N ASN A 50 9.26 2.47 15.89
CA ASN A 50 9.64 3.33 17.02
C ASN A 50 9.07 2.87 18.39
N GLY A 51 9.09 1.56 18.65
CA GLY A 51 8.59 0.97 19.89
C GLY A 51 7.07 0.80 19.96
N GLU A 52 6.33 1.21 18.93
CA GLU A 52 4.90 0.96 18.79
C GLU A 52 4.65 -0.29 17.95
N SER A 53 3.70 -1.13 18.37
CA SER A 53 3.45 -2.39 17.67
C SER A 53 2.64 -2.21 16.38
N GLY A 54 3.00 -2.94 15.33
CA GLY A 54 2.24 -2.98 14.08
C GLY A 54 0.80 -3.46 14.29
N SER A 55 0.57 -4.34 15.28
CA SER A 55 -0.77 -4.76 15.69
C SER A 55 -1.63 -3.61 16.22
N LYS A 56 -1.04 -2.67 16.97
CA LYS A 56 -1.75 -1.48 17.47
C LYS A 56 -2.11 -0.55 16.31
N MET A 57 -1.20 -0.37 15.35
CA MET A 57 -1.44 0.43 14.14
C MET A 57 -2.55 -0.17 13.28
N ALA A 58 -2.48 -1.48 13.01
CA ALA A 58 -3.52 -2.20 12.27
C ALA A 58 -4.91 -2.06 12.94
N LYS A 59 -4.99 -2.18 14.28
CA LYS A 59 -6.24 -1.96 15.05
C LYS A 59 -6.76 -0.53 14.91
N GLN A 60 -5.88 0.47 14.97
CA GLN A 60 -6.29 1.86 14.81
C GLN A 60 -6.79 2.14 13.38
N TYR A 61 -6.12 1.59 12.37
CA TYR A 61 -6.53 1.70 10.98
C TYR A 61 -7.93 1.12 10.75
N ILE A 62 -8.19 -0.13 11.18
CA ILE A 62 -9.51 -0.76 10.95
C ILE A 62 -10.64 -0.07 11.72
N LYS A 63 -10.37 0.40 12.93
CA LYS A 63 -11.33 1.15 13.74
C LYS A 63 -11.73 2.46 13.05
N HIS A 64 -10.79 3.10 12.35
CA HIS A 64 -11.05 4.36 11.64
C HIS A 64 -11.67 4.14 10.25
N TYR A 65 -11.17 3.18 9.47
CA TYR A 65 -11.46 3.10 8.03
C TYR A 65 -12.30 1.90 7.58
N LYS A 66 -12.21 0.74 8.24
CA LYS A 66 -12.78 -0.52 7.71
C LYS A 66 -13.88 -1.15 8.55
N ARG A 67 -14.20 -0.60 9.73
CA ARG A 67 -15.21 -1.14 10.68
C ARG A 67 -14.96 -2.62 11.06
N GLY A 68 -13.74 -3.12 10.84
CA GLY A 68 -13.31 -4.46 11.24
C GLY A 68 -12.66 -4.45 12.62
N ASN A 69 -12.45 -5.64 13.19
CA ASN A 69 -11.78 -5.83 14.48
C ASN A 69 -10.83 -7.04 14.50
N LYS A 70 -10.50 -7.59 13.34
CA LYS A 70 -9.70 -8.81 13.22
C LYS A 70 -8.30 -8.50 12.73
N LEU A 71 -7.35 -9.29 13.22
CA LEU A 71 -5.95 -9.17 12.83
C LEU A 71 -5.41 -10.52 12.33
N ILE A 72 -4.51 -10.42 11.36
CA ILE A 72 -3.69 -11.52 10.89
C ILE A 72 -2.23 -11.09 11.04
N LYS A 73 -1.43 -11.88 11.75
CA LYS A 73 0.02 -11.68 11.86
C LYS A 73 0.71 -12.56 10.82
N VAL A 74 1.64 -11.99 10.09
CA VAL A 74 2.39 -12.67 9.03
C VAL A 74 3.89 -12.47 9.17
N LEU A 75 4.65 -13.40 8.61
CA LEU A 75 6.05 -13.26 8.25
C LEU A 75 6.12 -13.07 6.74
N ILE A 76 6.84 -12.05 6.30
CA ILE A 76 7.02 -11.72 4.88
C ILE A 76 8.50 -11.88 4.57
N LYS A 77 8.83 -12.67 3.56
CA LYS A 77 10.23 -12.93 3.15
C LYS A 77 10.44 -12.57 1.70
N SER A 78 11.46 -11.76 1.41
CA SER A 78 11.78 -11.35 0.05
C SER A 78 13.29 -11.24 -0.11
N GLU A 79 13.76 -11.25 -1.36
CA GLU A 79 15.13 -10.87 -1.64
C GLU A 79 15.32 -9.36 -1.53
N GLU A 80 16.50 -8.92 -1.09
CA GLU A 80 16.76 -7.51 -0.78
C GLU A 80 16.60 -6.61 -2.00
N ASP A 81 16.96 -7.10 -3.18
CA ASP A 81 16.85 -6.41 -4.45
C ASP A 81 15.41 -6.33 -5.01
N ALA A 82 14.50 -7.14 -4.48
CA ALA A 82 13.06 -7.14 -4.78
C ALA A 82 12.24 -6.23 -3.84
N VAL A 83 12.89 -5.57 -2.87
CA VAL A 83 12.27 -4.59 -1.97
C VAL A 83 12.52 -3.16 -2.49
N LEU A 84 11.45 -2.42 -2.74
CA LEU A 84 11.49 -0.98 -2.98
C LEU A 84 11.21 -0.23 -1.67
N ASP A 85 12.28 0.14 -0.96
CA ASP A 85 12.18 0.96 0.26
C ASP A 85 12.13 2.45 -0.09
N LEU A 86 10.97 3.08 0.11
CA LEU A 86 10.75 4.50 -0.18
C LEU A 86 11.12 5.41 1.01
N ASP A 87 11.78 4.89 2.04
CA ASP A 87 12.49 5.67 3.06
C ASP A 87 13.99 5.78 2.77
N ASP A 88 14.51 4.93 1.88
CA ASP A 88 15.88 5.02 1.37
C ASP A 88 16.03 6.23 0.43
N SER A 89 17.09 7.02 0.64
CA SER A 89 17.30 8.26 -0.11
C SER A 89 17.56 8.04 -1.59
N ASP A 90 18.24 6.96 -1.96
CA ASP A 90 18.59 6.66 -3.34
C ASP A 90 17.34 6.21 -4.11
N ASN A 91 16.48 5.40 -3.49
CA ASN A 91 15.18 5.05 -4.05
C ASN A 91 14.26 6.26 -4.23
N ILE A 92 14.25 7.20 -3.28
CA ILE A 92 13.49 8.46 -3.42
C ILE A 92 14.03 9.30 -4.59
N VAL A 93 15.34 9.44 -4.72
CA VAL A 93 15.97 10.16 -5.83
C VAL A 93 15.64 9.49 -7.16
N PHE A 94 15.71 8.16 -7.21
CA PHE A 94 15.36 7.37 -8.37
C PHE A 94 13.90 7.57 -8.80
N LEU A 95 12.94 7.49 -7.86
CA LEU A 95 11.51 7.74 -8.13
C LEU A 95 11.25 9.15 -8.65
N LYS A 96 11.93 10.17 -8.09
CA LYS A 96 11.83 11.57 -8.56
C LYS A 96 12.36 11.74 -9.98
N ASN A 97 13.51 11.14 -10.29
CA ASN A 97 14.09 11.19 -11.62
C ASN A 97 13.19 10.45 -12.63
N PHE A 98 12.62 9.30 -12.23
CA PHE A 98 11.63 8.59 -13.02
C PHE A 98 10.41 9.47 -13.30
N TYR A 99 9.83 10.13 -12.29
CA TYR A 99 8.73 11.07 -12.51
C TYR A 99 9.10 12.18 -13.50
N ALA A 100 10.25 12.84 -13.31
CA ALA A 100 10.69 13.91 -14.20
C ALA A 100 10.86 13.45 -15.66
N GLN A 101 11.32 12.21 -15.87
CA GLN A 101 11.45 11.62 -17.20
C GLN A 101 10.10 11.23 -17.82
N TYR A 102 9.14 10.78 -17.02
CA TYR A 102 7.86 10.23 -17.48
C TYR A 102 6.64 11.13 -17.17
N GLU A 103 6.84 12.39 -16.79
CA GLU A 103 5.80 13.32 -16.32
C GLU A 103 4.59 13.38 -17.27
N GLN A 104 4.83 13.55 -18.57
CA GLN A 104 3.75 13.61 -19.57
C GLN A 104 2.97 12.29 -19.67
N ALA A 105 3.66 11.15 -19.55
CA ALA A 105 3.04 9.84 -19.56
C ALA A 105 2.22 9.61 -18.29
N PHE A 106 2.73 10.06 -17.14
CA PHE A 106 2.06 10.02 -15.86
C PHE A 106 0.77 10.85 -15.87
N ASP A 107 0.83 12.11 -16.34
CA ASP A 107 -0.34 12.98 -16.45
C ASP A 107 -1.41 12.38 -17.36
N LYS A 108 -0.99 11.83 -18.51
CA LYS A 108 -1.90 11.15 -19.44
C LYS A 108 -2.55 9.95 -18.77
N CYS A 109 -1.78 9.15 -18.05
CA CYS A 109 -2.26 7.98 -17.32
C CYS A 109 -3.29 8.36 -16.24
N CYS A 110 -2.96 9.33 -15.38
CA CYS A 110 -3.86 9.87 -14.37
C CYS A 110 -5.19 10.34 -14.98
N ASN A 111 -5.14 11.10 -16.06
CA ASN A 111 -6.33 11.59 -16.76
C ASN A 111 -7.18 10.45 -17.34
N GLN A 112 -6.54 9.43 -17.93
CA GLN A 112 -7.24 8.25 -18.47
C GLN A 112 -7.94 7.45 -17.36
N MET A 113 -7.26 7.24 -16.23
CA MET A 113 -7.83 6.55 -15.07
C MET A 113 -9.02 7.31 -14.46
N VAL A 114 -8.90 8.64 -14.31
CA VAL A 114 -10.00 9.49 -13.85
C VAL A 114 -11.19 9.42 -14.80
N ALA A 115 -10.96 9.46 -16.11
CA ALA A 115 -12.01 9.30 -17.11
C ALA A 115 -12.67 7.92 -17.03
N ALA A 116 -11.88 6.85 -16.88
CA ALA A 116 -12.39 5.48 -16.72
C ALA A 116 -13.25 5.32 -15.46
N TYR A 117 -12.82 5.88 -14.32
CA TYR A 117 -13.62 5.88 -13.09
C TYR A 117 -14.93 6.65 -13.27
N LYS A 118 -14.90 7.85 -13.85
CA LYS A 118 -16.11 8.65 -14.08
C LYS A 118 -17.12 7.94 -14.98
N ARG A 119 -16.66 7.14 -15.96
CA ARG A 119 -17.54 6.33 -16.82
C ARG A 119 -18.23 5.19 -16.05
N THR A 120 -17.47 4.49 -15.20
CA THR A 120 -17.94 3.30 -14.46
C THR A 120 -18.73 3.66 -13.19
N HIS A 121 -18.43 4.80 -12.57
CA HIS A 121 -18.97 5.22 -11.27
C HIS A 121 -19.71 6.56 -11.38
N LYS A 122 -20.66 6.67 -12.32
CA LYS A 122 -21.44 7.89 -12.58
C LYS A 122 -22.04 8.47 -11.29
N GLY A 123 -21.78 9.75 -11.03
CA GLY A 123 -22.29 10.48 -9.88
C GLY A 123 -21.59 10.20 -8.54
N LYS A 124 -20.63 9.28 -8.47
CA LYS A 124 -19.85 9.04 -7.25
C LYS A 124 -18.64 9.97 -7.17
N LYS A 125 -18.41 10.54 -5.99
CA LYS A 125 -17.21 11.34 -5.71
C LYS A 125 -15.96 10.45 -5.77
N LEU A 126 -14.93 10.92 -6.45
CA LEU A 126 -13.64 10.23 -6.54
C LEU A 126 -12.70 10.82 -5.48
N ARG A 127 -12.54 10.13 -4.34
CA ARG A 127 -11.81 10.67 -3.18
C ARG A 127 -10.33 10.95 -3.44
N ILE A 128 -9.70 10.25 -4.38
CA ILE A 128 -8.29 10.49 -4.73
C ILE A 128 -8.09 11.90 -5.30
N LEU A 129 -9.08 12.46 -6.00
CA LEU A 129 -9.05 13.85 -6.47
C LEU A 129 -9.06 14.86 -5.33
N ASP A 130 -9.76 14.55 -4.23
CA ASP A 130 -9.78 15.40 -3.04
C ASP A 130 -8.45 15.33 -2.27
N ARG A 131 -7.81 14.15 -2.26
CA ARG A 131 -6.54 13.92 -1.57
C ARG A 131 -5.35 14.47 -2.35
N GLY A 132 -5.43 14.53 -3.67
CA GLY A 132 -4.33 14.93 -4.54
C GLY A 132 -3.13 13.97 -4.51
N ASN A 133 -3.30 12.75 -3.97
CA ASN A 133 -2.24 11.74 -3.91
C ASN A 133 -2.41 10.75 -5.05
N PHE A 134 -1.49 10.76 -6.00
CA PHE A 134 -1.41 9.81 -7.12
C PHE A 134 -0.12 8.97 -7.09
N ASP A 135 0.57 8.94 -5.95
CA ASP A 135 1.87 8.27 -5.79
C ASP A 135 1.78 6.79 -6.14
N GLY A 136 0.67 6.14 -5.77
CA GLY A 136 0.39 4.76 -6.16
C GLY A 136 0.45 4.54 -7.67
N ILE A 137 -0.06 5.46 -8.49
CA ILE A 137 0.00 5.33 -9.97
C ILE A 137 1.45 5.42 -10.44
N LEU A 138 2.22 6.36 -9.88
CA LEU A 138 3.63 6.52 -10.23
C LEU A 138 4.44 5.27 -9.87
N ILE A 139 4.17 4.69 -8.70
CA ILE A 139 4.79 3.44 -8.23
C ILE A 139 4.43 2.29 -9.17
N GLU A 140 3.17 2.13 -9.57
CA GLU A 140 2.77 1.12 -10.55
C GLU A 140 3.48 1.30 -11.90
N MET A 141 3.60 2.54 -12.38
CA MET A 141 4.33 2.83 -13.61
C MET A 141 5.81 2.46 -13.50
N LEU A 142 6.45 2.77 -12.36
CA LEU A 142 7.84 2.42 -12.13
C LEU A 142 8.03 0.90 -12.11
N ILE A 143 7.17 0.18 -11.40
CA ILE A 143 7.26 -1.28 -11.28
C ILE A 143 7.10 -1.95 -12.64
N GLU A 144 6.15 -1.49 -13.47
CA GLU A 144 6.00 -2.01 -14.85
C GLU A 144 7.24 -1.73 -15.72
N GLU A 145 7.89 -0.57 -15.56
CA GLU A 145 9.14 -0.26 -16.28
C GLU A 145 10.34 -1.09 -15.78
N LEU A 146 10.43 -1.37 -14.48
CA LEU A 146 11.44 -2.27 -13.91
C LEU A 146 11.23 -3.72 -14.36
N LYS A 147 9.97 -4.17 -14.42
CA LYS A 147 9.61 -5.51 -14.89
C LYS A 147 10.04 -5.75 -16.35
N LYS A 148 9.94 -4.73 -17.21
CA LYS A 148 10.46 -4.79 -18.60
C LYS A 148 11.98 -4.99 -18.69
N ARG A 149 12.70 -4.80 -17.58
CA ARG A 149 14.15 -4.95 -17.45
C ARG A 149 14.50 -6.14 -16.55
N ASP A 150 13.59 -7.10 -16.44
CA ASP A 150 13.73 -8.32 -15.63
C ASP A 150 13.99 -8.05 -14.13
N LYS A 151 13.52 -6.90 -13.62
CA LYS A 151 13.52 -6.60 -12.18
C LYS A 151 12.09 -6.65 -11.63
N GLU A 152 11.83 -7.64 -10.78
CA GLU A 152 10.55 -7.77 -10.09
C GLU A 152 10.61 -7.13 -8.71
N ILE A 153 9.57 -6.35 -8.38
CA ILE A 153 9.39 -5.76 -7.05
C ILE A 153 8.30 -6.54 -6.34
N GLU A 154 8.64 -7.13 -5.21
CA GLU A 154 7.73 -7.94 -4.39
C GLU A 154 7.15 -7.14 -3.23
N ILE A 155 7.90 -6.15 -2.73
CA ILE A 155 7.53 -5.35 -1.56
C ILE A 155 7.80 -3.88 -1.83
N VAL A 156 6.87 -3.01 -1.44
CA VAL A 156 7.08 -1.56 -1.30
C VAL A 156 6.96 -1.19 0.18
N LEU A 157 8.00 -0.55 0.73
CA LEU A 157 8.04 -0.10 2.12
C LEU A 157 7.97 1.42 2.19
N LYS A 158 7.25 1.93 3.20
CA LYS A 158 7.29 3.36 3.52
C LYS A 158 6.90 3.65 4.96
N GLN A 159 7.58 4.58 5.60
CA GLN A 159 7.13 5.25 6.81
C GLN A 159 6.03 6.24 6.45
N THR A 160 4.83 6.00 6.95
CA THR A 160 3.65 6.81 6.66
C THR A 160 3.04 7.40 7.94
N PHE A 161 2.00 8.22 7.75
CA PHE A 161 1.24 8.78 8.86
C PHE A 161 -0.17 8.19 8.87
N LEU A 162 -0.46 7.40 9.90
CA LEU A 162 -1.80 6.94 10.22
C LEU A 162 -2.50 7.96 11.11
N THR A 163 -3.79 8.24 10.81
CA THR A 163 -4.62 9.05 11.71
C THR A 163 -4.83 8.31 13.03
N VAL A 164 -4.33 8.90 14.11
CA VAL A 164 -4.43 8.32 15.46
C VAL A 164 -5.39 9.12 16.33
N ASN A 165 -6.22 8.40 17.06
CA ASN A 165 -7.07 8.99 18.09
C ASN A 165 -6.28 9.05 19.40
N MET A 166 -6.00 10.27 19.87
CA MET A 166 -5.29 10.56 21.11
C MET A 166 -6.28 10.98 22.22
N GLY A 167 -7.40 10.25 22.34
CA GLY A 167 -8.44 10.51 23.34
C GLY A 167 -9.46 11.55 22.86
N THR A 168 -9.39 12.76 23.40
CA THR A 168 -10.29 13.87 23.01
C THR A 168 -9.85 14.57 21.72
N PHE A 169 -8.65 14.27 21.22
CA PHE A 169 -8.08 14.85 20.01
C PHE A 169 -7.77 13.78 18.98
N VAL A 170 -8.14 14.05 17.72
CA VAL A 170 -7.78 13.20 16.57
C VAL A 170 -6.75 13.93 15.73
N ARG A 171 -5.52 13.39 15.68
CA ARG A 171 -4.46 13.92 14.82
C ARG A 171 -4.67 13.38 13.41
N LYS A 172 -5.20 14.23 12.52
CA LYS A 172 -5.58 13.83 11.15
C LYS A 172 -4.43 13.88 10.14
N MET A 173 -3.35 14.61 10.42
CA MET A 173 -2.23 14.78 9.49
C MET A 173 -0.93 15.11 10.22
N SER A 174 0.20 14.64 9.70
CA SER A 174 1.56 15.02 10.10
C SER A 174 2.57 14.75 9.00
N MET A 175 3.68 15.51 9.01
CA MET A 175 4.89 15.18 8.26
C MET A 175 5.80 14.20 9.03
N ILE A 176 5.54 13.98 10.31
CA ILE A 176 6.28 13.04 11.14
C ILE A 176 5.58 11.69 11.05
N PRO A 177 6.22 10.66 10.47
CA PRO A 177 5.61 9.35 10.36
C PRO A 177 5.38 8.74 11.76
N ASN A 178 4.35 7.92 11.86
CA ASN A 178 4.01 7.19 13.09
C ASN A 178 3.72 5.71 12.84
N CYS A 179 3.96 5.22 11.62
CA CYS A 179 3.87 3.82 11.26
C CYS A 179 4.82 3.47 10.11
N GLN A 180 5.20 2.20 10.03
CA GLN A 180 5.81 1.59 8.85
C GLN A 180 4.73 0.76 8.13
N GLU A 181 4.47 1.05 6.87
CA GLU A 181 3.60 0.25 6.01
C GLU A 181 4.42 -0.63 5.07
N ILE A 182 3.89 -1.84 4.85
CA ILE A 182 4.43 -2.84 3.93
C ILE A 182 3.33 -3.15 2.91
N CYS A 183 3.60 -2.90 1.64
CA CYS A 183 2.75 -3.28 0.52
C CYS A 183 3.37 -4.49 -0.18
N VAL A 184 2.78 -5.67 0.01
CA VAL A 184 3.26 -6.93 -0.59
C VAL A 184 2.51 -7.21 -1.88
N ARG A 185 3.25 -7.38 -2.96
CA ARG A 185 2.75 -7.62 -4.31
C ARG A 185 2.77 -9.10 -4.67
N ASN A 186 3.84 -9.80 -4.26
CA ASN A 186 3.95 -11.24 -4.42
C ASN A 186 3.43 -11.94 -3.15
N ILE A 187 2.23 -12.51 -3.21
CA ILE A 187 1.58 -13.16 -2.06
C ILE A 187 2.30 -14.42 -1.59
N ASP A 188 3.10 -15.06 -2.45
CA ASP A 188 3.86 -16.27 -2.11
C ASP A 188 4.97 -15.97 -1.09
N THR A 189 5.31 -14.69 -0.90
CA THR A 189 6.26 -14.23 0.13
C THR A 189 5.67 -14.22 1.54
N ILE A 190 4.35 -14.45 1.69
CA ILE A 190 3.61 -14.27 2.94
C ILE A 190 3.37 -15.62 3.62
N GLN A 191 3.87 -15.76 4.84
CA GLN A 191 3.57 -16.86 5.74
C GLN A 191 2.69 -16.37 6.90
N ILE A 192 1.51 -16.96 7.09
CA ILE A 192 0.64 -16.65 8.23
C ILE A 192 1.23 -17.29 9.51
N LEU A 193 1.35 -16.48 10.57
CA LEU A 193 1.95 -16.90 11.84
C LEU A 193 0.92 -17.09 12.96
N GLU A 194 0.06 -16.09 13.17
CA GLU A 194 -0.89 -16.06 14.29
C GLU A 194 -2.19 -15.35 13.89
N GLU A 195 -3.26 -15.76 14.57
CA GLU A 195 -4.60 -15.22 14.45
C GLU A 195 -5.00 -14.50 15.75
N GLN A 196 -5.48 -13.26 15.64
CA GLN A 196 -6.04 -12.51 16.78
C GLN A 196 -7.43 -11.95 16.47
#